data_AF-A0A327M2N0-F1
#
_entry.id   AF-A0A327M2N0-F1
#
_cell.length_a   1.000
_cell.length_b   1.000
_cell.length_c   1.000
_cell.angle_alpha   90.00
_cell.angle_beta   90.00
_cell.angle_gamma   90.00
#
_symmetry.space_group_name_H-M   'P 1'
#
loop_
_entity.id
_entity.type
_entity.pdbx_description
1 polymer ?
#
loop_
_entity_poly.entity_id
_entity_poly.type
_entity_poly.pdbx_seq_one_letter_code
_entity_poly.pdbx_strand_id
1 'polypeptide(L)'
;MWKWIICLVLVGITGFIGYAGYHSYQKGYFNLPEFSETSYALSFRNGFRGIVVDPEVSNPLESSPRFFRRLNLANPERRYFTLAFDVPSWFEKTWSFCHPPTDEERAVIERDMPDEVKREIIGGRLDGVCKIEVDGESIWRGLIYSVPKQ
;
A
#
# COMPACT_ATOMS: atom_id res chain seq x y z
N MET A 1 -6.64 -16.25 -43.56
CA MET A 1 -7.28 -15.56 -42.42
C MET A 1 -6.68 -15.95 -41.08
N TRP A 2 -6.50 -17.24 -40.79
CA TRP A 2 -5.93 -17.74 -39.51
C TRP A 2 -4.58 -17.14 -39.09
N LYS A 3 -3.62 -16.97 -40.02
CA LYS A 3 -2.30 -16.37 -39.72
C LYS A 3 -2.39 -14.92 -39.21
N TRP A 4 -3.34 -14.14 -39.73
CA TRP A 4 -3.56 -12.75 -39.30
C TRP A 4 -4.20 -12.68 -37.92
N ILE A 5 -5.13 -13.60 -37.63
CA ILE A 5 -5.74 -13.73 -36.30
C ILE A 5 -4.67 -14.09 -35.26
N ILE A 6 -3.80 -15.07 -35.54
CA ILE A 6 -2.68 -15.41 -34.63
C ILE A 6 -1.77 -14.20 -34.41
N CYS A 7 -1.44 -13.46 -35.48
CA CYS A 7 -0.58 -12.29 -35.38
C CYS A 7 -1.20 -11.21 -34.48
N LEU A 8 -2.50 -10.92 -34.63
CA LEU A 8 -3.21 -9.97 -33.77
C LEU A 8 -3.26 -10.43 -32.31
N VAL A 9 -3.48 -11.73 -32.07
CA VAL A 9 -3.46 -12.30 -30.72
C VAL A 9 -2.08 -12.15 -30.08
N LEU A 10 -1.00 -12.45 -30.82
CA LEU A 10 0.37 -12.28 -30.32
C LEU A 10 0.72 -10.83 -30.00
N VAL A 11 0.29 -9.88 -30.85
CA VAL A 11 0.47 -8.45 -30.58
C VAL A 11 -0.31 -8.05 -29.32
N GLY A 12 -1.55 -8.53 -29.17
CA GLY A 12 -2.37 -8.29 -27.98
C GLY A 12 -1.73 -8.83 -26.70
N ILE A 13 -1.23 -10.07 -26.74
CA ILE A 13 -0.53 -10.70 -25.60
C ILE A 13 0.72 -9.92 -25.24
N THR A 14 1.54 -9.55 -26.24
CA THR A 14 2.78 -8.81 -26.02
C THR A 14 2.51 -7.43 -25.42
N GLY A 15 1.50 -6.72 -25.94
CA GLY A 15 1.05 -5.44 -25.37
C GLY A 15 0.56 -5.58 -23.94
N PHE A 16 -0.21 -6.63 -23.64
CA PHE A 16 -0.70 -6.90 -22.29
C PHE A 16 0.45 -7.18 -21.30
N ILE A 17 1.42 -8.02 -21.67
CA ILE A 17 2.60 -8.32 -20.83
C ILE A 17 3.40 -7.04 -20.57
N GLY A 18 3.66 -6.23 -21.60
CA GLY A 18 4.37 -4.95 -21.47
C GLY A 18 3.66 -3.98 -20.53
N TYR A 19 2.34 -3.85 -20.68
CA TYR A 19 1.50 -3.02 -19.81
C TYR A 19 1.52 -3.50 -18.35
N ALA A 20 1.35 -4.81 -18.13
CA ALA A 20 1.35 -5.41 -16.80
C ALA A 20 2.72 -5.24 -16.10
N GLY A 21 3.82 -5.39 -16.84
CA GLY A 21 5.18 -5.15 -16.36
C GLY A 21 5.40 -3.69 -15.97
N TYR A 22 5.06 -2.75 -16.85
CA TYR A 22 5.19 -1.31 -16.58
C TYR A 22 4.37 -0.87 -15.36
N HIS A 23 3.12 -1.33 -15.26
CA HIS A 23 2.28 -1.01 -14.12
C HIS A 23 2.80 -1.61 -12.81
N SER A 24 3.38 -2.81 -12.84
CA SER A 24 4.04 -3.42 -11.68
C SER A 24 5.29 -2.63 -11.26
N TYR A 25 6.04 -2.10 -12.22
CA TYR A 25 7.18 -1.22 -11.99
C TYR A 25 6.78 0.10 -11.34
N GLN A 26 5.74 0.77 -11.84
CA GLN A 26 5.23 2.00 -11.24
C GLN A 26 4.79 1.79 -9.77
N LYS A 27 4.22 0.63 -9.45
CA LYS A 27 3.83 0.26 -8.08
C LYS A 27 4.99 -0.13 -7.17
N GLY A 28 6.20 -0.30 -7.71
CA GLY A 28 7.40 -0.59 -6.93
C GLY A 28 7.53 -2.03 -6.46
N TYR A 29 6.75 -2.96 -7.03
CA TYR A 29 6.79 -4.36 -6.61
C TYR A 29 8.11 -5.06 -6.93
N PHE A 30 8.90 -4.54 -7.88
CA PHE A 30 10.24 -5.07 -8.17
C PHE A 30 11.29 -4.72 -7.10
N ASN A 31 11.06 -3.64 -6.33
CA ASN A 31 11.94 -3.20 -5.25
C ASN A 31 11.24 -3.37 -3.88
N LEU A 32 10.30 -4.33 -3.80
CA LEU A 32 9.60 -4.66 -2.57
C LEU A 32 10.62 -5.34 -1.63
N PRO A 33 10.91 -4.75 -0.46
CA PRO A 33 11.86 -5.37 0.47
C PRO A 33 11.27 -6.66 1.04
N GLU A 34 12.14 -7.47 1.65
CA GLU A 34 11.68 -8.64 2.37
C GLU A 34 10.93 -8.22 3.64
N PHE A 35 9.79 -8.87 3.91
CA PHE A 35 8.97 -8.62 5.10
C PHE A 35 8.44 -9.94 5.69
N SER A 36 7.91 -9.85 6.92
CA SER A 36 7.46 -11.01 7.71
C SER A 36 6.30 -11.76 7.06
N GLU A 37 6.03 -12.98 7.54
CA GLU A 37 4.96 -13.79 6.96
C GLU A 37 3.56 -13.20 7.16
N THR A 38 3.39 -12.48 8.26
CA THR A 38 2.18 -11.82 8.72
C THR A 38 1.98 -10.41 8.16
N SER A 39 2.94 -9.89 7.39
CA SER A 39 2.86 -8.54 6.84
C SER A 39 2.27 -8.52 5.42
N TYR A 40 1.64 -7.39 5.07
CA TYR A 40 0.97 -7.21 3.78
C TYR A 40 1.41 -5.94 3.07
N ALA A 41 1.70 -6.05 1.78
CA ALA A 41 2.12 -4.91 0.97
C ALA A 41 0.92 -4.12 0.44
N LEU A 42 1.06 -2.79 0.45
CA LEU A 42 0.05 -1.86 -0.03
C LEU A 42 0.72 -0.72 -0.80
N SER A 43 0.28 -0.47 -2.03
CA SER A 43 0.82 0.56 -2.91
C SER A 43 -0.31 1.37 -3.54
N PHE A 44 -0.17 2.70 -3.48
CA PHE A 44 -1.13 3.66 -4.00
C PHE A 44 -0.60 4.40 -5.23
N ARG A 45 -1.53 4.98 -5.99
CA ARG A 45 -1.21 5.74 -7.21
C ARG A 45 -0.45 7.04 -6.94
N ASN A 46 -0.57 7.60 -5.74
CA ASN A 46 0.17 8.80 -5.31
C ASN A 46 1.66 8.50 -4.99
N GLY A 47 2.13 7.28 -5.22
CA GLY A 47 3.51 6.87 -4.95
C GLY A 47 3.73 6.29 -3.55
N PHE A 48 2.78 6.43 -2.63
CA PHE A 48 2.86 5.85 -1.29
C PHE A 48 2.92 4.33 -1.34
N ARG A 49 3.86 3.75 -0.59
CA ARG A 49 4.12 2.31 -0.52
C ARG A 49 4.35 1.93 0.93
N GLY A 50 3.45 1.13 1.49
CA GLY A 50 3.47 0.69 2.89
C GLY A 50 3.45 -0.82 2.99
N ILE A 51 4.20 -1.36 3.95
CA ILE A 51 4.11 -2.74 4.41
C ILE A 51 3.42 -2.69 5.76
N VAL A 52 2.19 -3.19 5.83
CA VAL A 52 1.43 -3.22 7.08
C VAL A 52 1.82 -4.47 7.85
N VAL A 53 2.38 -4.26 9.03
CA VAL A 53 2.88 -5.30 9.92
C VAL A 53 1.77 -5.75 10.84
N ASP A 54 1.51 -7.06 10.87
CA ASP A 54 0.50 -7.71 11.71
C ASP A 54 -0.90 -7.03 11.69
N PRO A 55 -1.47 -6.73 10.50
CA PRO A 55 -2.81 -6.18 10.44
C PRO A 55 -3.86 -7.23 10.85
N GLU A 56 -4.93 -6.75 11.48
CA GLU A 56 -6.14 -7.55 11.66
C GLU A 56 -6.77 -7.85 10.29
N VAL A 57 -6.76 -9.13 9.87
CA VAL A 57 -7.29 -9.57 8.59
C VAL A 57 -8.39 -10.63 8.73
N SER A 58 -9.39 -10.54 7.86
CA SER A 58 -10.54 -11.46 7.77
C SER A 58 -10.17 -12.76 7.06
N ASN A 59 -9.29 -12.70 6.05
CA ASN A 59 -8.81 -13.85 5.31
C ASN A 59 -7.28 -13.83 5.16
N PRO A 60 -6.52 -14.50 6.05
CA PRO A 60 -5.07 -14.49 6.00
C PRO A 60 -4.51 -15.21 4.77
N LEU A 61 -3.52 -14.60 4.11
CA LEU A 61 -2.90 -15.14 2.88
C LEU A 61 -1.50 -15.72 3.15
N GLU A 62 -1.35 -16.48 4.25
CA GLU A 62 -0.07 -17.03 4.70
C GLU A 62 0.59 -17.92 3.63
N SER A 63 -0.20 -18.76 2.96
CA SER A 63 0.26 -19.69 1.93
C SER A 63 0.60 -19.01 0.58
N SER A 64 0.24 -17.75 0.40
CA SER A 64 0.53 -17.03 -0.84
C SER A 64 1.99 -16.54 -0.87
N PRO A 65 2.66 -16.51 -2.04
CA PRO A 65 3.98 -15.89 -2.15
C PRO A 65 3.93 -14.41 -1.77
N ARG A 66 4.98 -13.90 -1.11
CA ARG A 66 5.09 -12.52 -0.59
C ARG A 66 4.64 -11.45 -1.60
N PHE A 67 5.05 -11.59 -2.86
CA PHE A 67 4.71 -10.67 -3.96
C PHE A 67 3.20 -10.51 -4.22
N PHE A 68 2.40 -11.54 -3.90
CA PHE A 68 0.95 -11.54 -4.08
C PHE A 68 0.18 -11.18 -2.81
N ARG A 69 0.84 -11.05 -1.65
CA ARG A 69 0.19 -10.69 -0.39
C ARG A 69 -0.14 -9.21 -0.37
N ARG A 70 -1.39 -8.90 -0.66
CA ARG A 70 -1.94 -7.55 -0.65
C ARG A 70 -3.00 -7.43 0.41
N LEU A 71 -2.95 -6.36 1.20
CA LEU A 71 -3.91 -6.16 2.29
C LEU A 71 -5.36 -6.09 1.79
N ASN A 72 -5.58 -5.50 0.62
CA ASN A 72 -6.90 -5.44 -0.02
C ASN A 72 -7.47 -6.80 -0.43
N LEU A 73 -6.62 -7.82 -0.59
CA LEU A 73 -7.05 -9.20 -0.89
C LEU A 73 -7.34 -9.97 0.41
N ALA A 74 -6.57 -9.69 1.47
CA ALA A 74 -6.78 -10.28 2.78
C ALA A 74 -8.01 -9.72 3.50
N ASN A 75 -8.34 -8.45 3.25
CA ASN A 75 -9.53 -7.74 3.75
C ASN A 75 -10.38 -7.22 2.58
N PRO A 76 -11.09 -8.10 1.86
CA PRO A 76 -11.91 -7.70 0.71
C PRO A 76 -13.05 -6.77 1.11
N GLU A 77 -13.53 -6.83 2.36
CA GLU A 77 -14.62 -6.02 2.91
C GLU A 77 -14.22 -4.59 3.26
N ARG A 78 -12.93 -4.25 3.21
CA ARG A 78 -12.43 -2.91 3.55
C ARG A 78 -11.78 -2.21 2.37
N ARG A 79 -11.90 -0.89 2.35
CA ARG A 79 -11.21 0.00 1.42
C ARG A 79 -10.19 0.82 2.19
N TYR A 80 -8.94 0.70 1.78
CA TYR A 80 -7.82 1.41 2.37
C TYR A 80 -7.52 2.69 1.58
N PHE A 81 -7.11 3.73 2.30
CA PHE A 81 -6.62 4.98 1.75
C PHE A 81 -5.51 5.53 2.65
N THR A 82 -4.75 6.50 2.14
CA THR A 82 -3.59 7.06 2.85
C THR A 82 -3.66 8.56 2.96
N LEU A 83 -3.15 9.05 4.08
CA LEU A 83 -2.69 10.42 4.23
C LEU A 83 -1.17 10.41 4.18
N ALA A 84 -0.62 10.73 3.00
CA ALA A 84 0.81 10.82 2.81
C ALA A 84 1.33 12.15 3.36
N PHE A 85 2.44 12.11 4.11
CA PHE A 85 3.12 13.32 4.55
C PHE A 85 4.09 13.83 3.49
N ASP A 86 4.41 15.12 3.59
CA ASP A 86 5.42 15.74 2.76
C ASP A 86 6.79 15.19 3.18
N VAL A 87 7.44 14.51 2.25
CA VAL A 87 8.76 13.91 2.44
C VAL A 87 9.65 14.32 1.28
N PRO A 88 10.98 14.39 1.49
CA PRO A 88 11.90 14.65 0.40
C PRO A 88 11.68 13.73 -0.79
N SER A 89 11.89 14.25 -2.00
CA SER A 89 11.53 13.57 -3.26
C SER A 89 12.16 12.19 -3.45
N TRP A 90 13.30 11.93 -2.80
CA TRP A 90 13.97 10.62 -2.82
C TRP A 90 13.30 9.56 -1.93
N PHE A 91 12.43 9.95 -0.99
CA PHE A 91 11.65 9.04 -0.14
C PHE A 91 10.21 8.82 -0.64
N GLU A 92 9.75 9.58 -1.63
CA GLU A 92 8.37 9.49 -2.13
C GLU A 92 7.99 8.06 -2.54
N LYS A 93 8.92 7.34 -3.14
CA LYS A 93 8.72 5.99 -3.70
C LYS A 93 9.35 4.88 -2.83
N THR A 94 9.84 5.22 -1.65
CA THR A 94 10.44 4.26 -0.72
C THR A 94 9.35 3.50 0.03
N TRP A 95 9.57 2.22 0.28
CA TRP A 95 8.68 1.40 1.08
C TRP A 95 8.81 1.81 2.56
N SER A 96 7.69 2.10 3.20
CA SER A 96 7.61 2.34 4.65
C SER A 96 7.03 1.12 5.37
N PHE A 97 7.46 0.87 6.60
CA PHE A 97 6.83 -0.11 7.49
C PHE A 97 5.75 0.58 8.31
N CYS A 98 4.58 -0.04 8.36
CA CYS A 98 3.39 0.50 8.98
C CYS A 98 2.97 -0.40 10.13
N HIS A 99 2.96 0.17 11.33
CA HIS A 99 2.56 -0.53 12.54
C HIS A 99 1.22 0.01 13.04
N PRO A 100 0.44 -0.79 13.78
CA PRO A 100 -0.73 -0.29 14.49
C PRO A 100 -0.35 0.93 15.36
N PRO A 101 -1.15 2.01 15.34
CA PRO A 101 -0.85 3.21 16.11
C PRO A 101 -0.80 2.91 17.61
N THR A 102 0.18 3.46 18.30
CA THR A 102 0.14 3.51 19.78
C THR A 102 -0.88 4.55 20.27
N ASP A 103 -1.29 4.47 21.53
CA ASP A 103 -2.22 5.45 22.11
C ASP A 103 -1.64 6.87 22.11
N GLU A 104 -0.32 7.00 22.31
CA GLU A 104 0.39 8.27 22.23
C GLU A 104 0.42 8.83 20.81
N GLU A 105 0.74 7.99 19.82
CA GLU A 105 0.73 8.38 18.41
C GLU A 105 -0.67 8.80 17.96
N ARG A 106 -1.70 8.07 18.39
CA ARG A 106 -3.09 8.41 18.09
C ARG A 106 -3.46 9.77 18.66
N ALA A 107 -3.10 10.06 19.91
CA ALA A 107 -3.37 11.36 20.53
C ALA A 107 -2.66 12.51 19.80
N VAL A 108 -1.40 12.30 19.39
CA VAL A 108 -0.64 13.30 18.61
C VAL A 108 -1.29 13.53 17.25
N ILE A 109 -1.64 12.46 16.53
CA ILE A 109 -2.30 12.53 15.22
C ILE A 109 -3.63 13.26 15.33
N GLU A 110 -4.48 12.91 16.30
CA GLU A 110 -5.77 13.55 16.49
C GLU A 110 -5.65 15.04 16.87
N ARG A 111 -4.64 15.39 17.67
CA ARG A 111 -4.37 16.78 18.05
C ARG A 111 -3.88 17.62 16.88
N ASP A 112 -2.90 17.11 16.13
CA ASP A 112 -2.15 17.89 15.15
C ASP A 112 -2.78 17.83 13.73
N MET A 113 -3.77 16.95 13.53
CA MET A 113 -4.46 16.82 12.25
C MET A 113 -5.38 18.03 11.94
N PRO A 114 -5.29 18.62 10.74
CA PRO A 114 -6.16 19.71 10.32
C PRO A 114 -7.64 19.32 10.30
N ASP A 115 -8.52 20.25 10.66
CA ASP A 115 -9.97 20.02 10.72
C ASP A 115 -10.61 19.68 9.37
N GLU A 116 -9.99 20.08 8.27
CA GLU A 116 -10.40 19.68 6.91
C GLU A 116 -10.19 18.18 6.70
N VAL A 117 -9.01 17.68 7.03
CA VAL A 117 -8.68 16.25 6.92
C VAL A 117 -9.53 15.42 7.86
N LYS A 118 -9.74 15.88 9.10
CA LYS A 118 -10.63 15.22 10.07
C LYS A 118 -12.02 14.97 9.51
N ARG A 119 -12.56 15.91 8.73
CA ARG A 119 -13.88 15.80 8.09
C ARG A 119 -13.90 14.76 6.96
N GLU A 120 -12.81 14.62 6.23
CA GLU A 120 -12.69 13.64 5.15
C GLU A 120 -12.55 12.21 5.67
N ILE A 121 -11.95 12.03 6.85
CA ILE A 121 -11.72 10.71 7.47
C ILE A 121 -12.82 10.29 8.45
N ILE A 122 -13.94 11.01 8.51
CA ILE A 122 -15.05 10.65 9.41
C ILE A 122 -15.51 9.22 9.10
N GLY A 123 -15.52 8.37 10.13
CA GLY A 123 -15.87 6.95 10.02
C GLY A 123 -14.72 6.05 9.54
N GLY A 124 -13.53 6.61 9.29
CA GLY A 124 -12.30 5.87 9.02
C GLY A 124 -11.67 5.33 10.30
N ARG A 125 -11.17 4.09 10.24
CA ARG A 125 -10.31 3.50 11.28
C ARG A 125 -8.85 3.74 10.90
N LEU A 126 -8.06 4.26 11.84
CA LEU A 126 -6.60 4.33 11.68
C LEU A 126 -6.03 2.92 11.86
N ASP A 127 -5.57 2.30 10.78
CA ASP A 127 -5.00 0.94 10.81
C ASP A 127 -3.49 0.93 10.94
N GLY A 128 -2.80 2.01 10.54
CA GLY A 128 -1.36 2.02 10.65
C GLY A 128 -0.70 3.39 10.53
N VAL A 129 0.39 3.54 11.28
CA VAL A 129 1.34 4.65 11.21
C VAL A 129 2.57 4.15 10.46
N CYS A 130 2.89 4.79 9.35
CA CYS A 130 3.94 4.35 8.45
C CYS A 130 5.20 5.18 8.61
N LYS A 131 6.32 4.49 8.83
CA LYS A 131 7.63 5.10 9.02
C LYS A 131 8.65 4.51 8.05
N ILE A 132 9.62 5.31 7.66
CA ILE A 132 10.81 4.86 6.91
C ILE A 132 11.96 4.86 7.90
N GLU A 133 12.70 3.76 7.95
CA GLU A 133 13.93 3.66 8.73
C GLU A 133 15.13 3.97 7.83
N VAL A 134 15.93 4.96 8.23
CA VAL A 134 17.13 5.41 7.50
C VAL A 134 18.20 5.74 8.53
N ASP A 135 19.37 5.10 8.42
CA ASP A 135 20.52 5.35 9.30
C ASP A 135 20.21 5.29 10.81
N GLY A 136 19.21 4.48 11.20
CA GLY A 136 18.76 4.32 12.59
C GLY A 136 17.71 5.35 13.04
N GLU A 137 17.32 6.28 12.18
CA GLU A 137 16.24 7.24 12.42
C GLU A 137 14.93 6.79 11.77
N SER A 138 13.80 7.09 12.42
CA SER A 138 12.47 6.79 11.90
C SER A 138 11.76 8.07 11.45
N ILE A 139 11.46 8.15 10.16
CA ILE A 139 10.80 9.30 9.54
C ILE A 139 9.35 8.94 9.25
N TRP A 140 8.41 9.77 9.68
CA TRP A 140 6.99 9.57 9.39
C TRP A 140 6.72 9.76 7.90
N ARG A 141 6.18 8.73 7.25
CA ARG A 141 5.87 8.75 5.82
C ARG A 141 4.40 9.02 5.54
N GLY A 142 3.53 8.63 6.46
CA GLY A 142 2.10 8.87 6.38
C GLY A 142 1.29 7.89 7.22
N LEU A 143 -0.02 7.94 7.02
CA LEU A 143 -1.01 7.17 7.78
C LEU A 143 -1.86 6.33 6.84
N ILE A 144 -2.23 5.13 7.29
CA ILE A 144 -3.16 4.25 6.59
C ILE A 144 -4.47 4.22 7.37
N TYR A 145 -5.54 4.52 6.66
CA TYR A 145 -6.90 4.42 7.14
C TYR A 145 -7.67 3.39 6.32
N SER A 146 -8.71 2.82 6.92
CA SER A 146 -9.70 2.04 6.19
C SER A 146 -11.12 2.36 6.59
N VAL A 147 -12.01 2.14 5.63
CA VAL A 147 -13.46 2.17 5.79
C VAL A 147 -14.07 0.86 5.29
N PRO A 148 -15.22 0.42 5.83
CA PRO A 148 -15.99 -0.67 5.24
C PRO A 148 -16.36 -0.36 3.78
N LYS A 149 -16.31 -1.36 2.90
CA LYS A 149 -16.92 -1.27 1.58
C LYS A 149 -18.43 -1.42 1.74
N GLN A 150 -19.18 -0.50 1.13
CA GLN A 150 -20.62 -0.63 0.94
C GLN A 150 -20.91 -1.57 -0.23
#